data_AF-A0A9E5VNH6-F1
#
_entry.id   AF-A0A9E5VNH6-F1
#
_cell.length_a   1.000
_cell.length_b   1.000
_cell.length_c   1.000
_cell.angle_alpha   90.00
_cell.angle_beta   90.00
_cell.angle_gamma   90.00
#
_symmetry.space_group_name_H-M   'P 1'
#
loop_
_entity.id
_entity.type
_entity.pdbx_description
1 polymer ?
#
loop_
_entity_poly.entity_id
_entity_poly.type
_entity_poly.pdbx_seq_one_letter_code
_entity_poly.pdbx_strand_id
1 'polypeptide(L)' 'MIDLTVNEARLKKVVMRAKERNIVIPTFAQMKNPALIDAGIKEQLKNVGLWYINPLNLFRIN' A
#
# COMPACT_ATOMS: atom_id res chain seq x y z
N MET A 1 -26.06 -3.83 -10.03
CA MET A 1 -24.78 -3.97 -10.76
C MET A 1 -23.92 -2.77 -10.37
N ILE A 2 -22.67 -2.98 -9.97
CA ILE A 2 -21.76 -1.89 -9.55
C ILE A 2 -21.01 -1.39 -10.79
N ASP A 3 -20.89 -0.07 -10.94
CA ASP A 3 -20.06 0.54 -11.99
C ASP A 3 -18.57 0.41 -11.62
N LEU A 4 -17.81 -0.26 -12.49
CA LEU A 4 -16.37 -0.50 -12.33
C LEU A 4 -15.51 0.44 -13.17
N THR A 5 -16.11 1.46 -13.79
CA THR A 5 -15.39 2.43 -14.61
C THR A 5 -14.35 3.17 -13.78
N VAL A 6 -13.10 3.17 -14.25
CA VAL A 6 -11.99 3.82 -13.56
C VAL A 6 -12.09 5.33 -13.72
N ASN A 7 -12.17 6.05 -12.59
CA ASN A 7 -12.07 7.51 -12.59
C ASN A 7 -10.61 7.95 -12.55
N GLU A 8 -10.02 8.22 -13.71
CA GLU A 8 -8.60 8.59 -13.84
C GLU A 8 -8.23 9.89 -13.11
N ALA A 9 -9.10 10.90 -13.14
CA ALA A 9 -8.85 12.17 -12.47
C ALA A 9 -8.73 12.00 -10.95
N ARG A 10 -9.57 11.15 -10.36
CA ARG A 10 -9.52 10.80 -8.94
C ARG A 10 -8.28 9.94 -8.64
N LEU A 11 -7.98 8.96 -9.48
CA LEU A 11 -6.79 8.11 -9.34
C LEU A 11 -5.52 8.96 -9.29
N LYS A 12 -5.35 9.89 -10.25
CA LYS A 12 -4.17 10.78 -10.31
C LYS A 12 -4.01 11.62 -9.05
N LYS A 13 -5.10 12.17 -8.51
CA LYS A 13 -5.08 12.94 -7.24
C LYS A 13 -4.67 12.09 -6.04
N VAL A 14 -5.15 10.85 -5.95
CA VAL A 14 -4.80 9.94 -4.86
C VAL A 14 -3.34 9.51 -4.95
N VAL A 15 -2.85 9.19 -6.15
CA VAL A 15 -1.44 8.85 -6.39
C VAL A 15 -0.52 9.99 -5.99
N MET A 16 -0.85 11.24 -6.35
CA MET A 16 -0.07 12.41 -5.93
C MET A 16 0.00 12.54 -4.40
N ARG A 17 -1.15 12.43 -3.71
CA ARG A 17 -1.20 12.51 -2.24
C ARG A 17 -0.42 11.39 -1.55
N ALA A 18 -0.45 10.18 -2.10
CA ALA A 18 0.34 9.07 -1.57
C ALA A 18 1.83 9.36 -1.68
N LYS A 19 2.28 9.87 -2.84
CA LYS A 19 3.68 10.28 -3.06
C LYS A 19 4.11 11.41 -2.12
N GLU A 20 3.31 12.47 -1.97
CA GLU A 20 3.60 13.59 -1.06
C GLU A 20 3.80 13.15 0.40
N ARG A 21 3.13 12.07 0.80
CA ARG A 21 3.20 11.50 2.16
C ARG A 21 4.18 10.33 2.28
N ASN A 22 4.95 10.03 1.23
CA ASN A 22 5.86 8.87 1.17
C ASN A 22 5.15 7.54 1.49
N ILE A 23 3.89 7.40 1.07
CA ILE A 23 3.10 6.19 1.25
C ILE A 23 3.35 5.26 0.06
N VAL A 24 3.90 4.09 0.34
CA VAL A 24 4.05 3.01 -0.64
C VAL A 24 2.82 2.11 -0.56
N ILE A 25 2.10 1.98 -1.67
CA ILE A 25 0.91 1.13 -1.77
C ILE A 25 1.35 -0.23 -2.32
N PRO A 26 1.05 -1.36 -1.65
CA PRO A 26 1.37 -2.68 -2.16
C PRO A 26 0.54 -3.01 -3.40
N THR A 27 1.11 -3.81 -4.30
CA THR A 27 0.33 -4.46 -5.35
C THR A 27 -0.48 -5.62 -4.76
N PHE A 28 -1.58 -6.01 -5.43
CA PHE A 28 -2.36 -7.18 -5.03
C PHE A 28 -1.53 -8.47 -4.93
N ALA A 29 -0.53 -8.63 -5.82
CA ALA A 29 0.38 -9.78 -5.77
C ALA A 29 1.23 -9.79 -4.48
N GLN A 30 1.73 -8.63 -4.06
CA GLN A 30 2.48 -8.47 -2.81
C GLN A 30 1.62 -8.67 -1.56
N MET A 31 0.36 -8.21 -1.58
CA MET A 31 -0.58 -8.46 -0.48
C MET A 31 -0.89 -9.95 -0.34
N LYS A 32 -1.12 -10.64 -1.46
CA LYS A 32 -1.38 -12.09 -1.47
C LYS A 32 -0.15 -12.92 -1.10
N ASN A 33 1.03 -12.47 -1.51
CA ASN A 33 2.29 -13.17 -1.28
C ASN A 33 3.35 -12.23 -0.68
N PRO A 34 3.53 -12.25 0.66
CA PRO A 34 4.53 -11.45 1.34
C PRO A 34 5.97 -11.70 0.88
N ALA A 35 6.26 -12.84 0.22
CA ALA A 35 7.57 -13.10 -0.34
C ALA A 35 7.95 -12.09 -1.44
N LEU A 36 6.98 -11.55 -2.18
CA LEU A 36 7.18 -10.57 -3.28
C LEU A 36 7.43 -9.14 -2.79
N ILE A 37 7.35 -8.89 -1.49
CA ILE A 37 7.64 -7.58 -0.92
C ILE A 37 9.16 -7.36 -0.89
N ASP A 38 9.61 -6.18 -1.32
CA ASP A 38 11.02 -5.78 -1.31
C ASP A 38 11.64 -5.87 0.09
N ALA A 39 12.92 -6.26 0.14
CA ALA A 39 13.66 -6.46 1.38
C ALA A 39 13.66 -5.19 2.26
N GLY A 40 13.84 -4.01 1.67
CA GLY A 40 13.84 -2.74 2.41
C GLY A 40 12.51 -2.47 3.14
N ILE A 41 11.38 -2.79 2.52
CA ILE A 41 10.05 -2.64 3.14
C ILE A 41 9.87 -3.66 4.26
N LYS A 42 10.32 -4.91 4.06
CA LYS A 42 10.30 -5.95 5.12
C LYS A 42 11.11 -5.54 6.33
N GLU A 43 12.26 -4.87 6.14
CA GLU A 43 13.06 -4.37 7.27
C GLU A 43 12.36 -3.24 8.01
N GLN A 44 11.78 -2.27 7.29
CA GLN A 44 11.01 -1.19 7.92
C GLN A 44 9.82 -1.73 8.72
N LEU A 45 9.14 -2.76 8.19
CA LEU A 45 8.04 -3.44 8.87
C LEU A 45 8.42 -4.07 10.22
N LYS A 46 9.69 -4.50 10.41
CA LYS A 46 10.14 -5.06 11.70
C LYS A 46 10.06 -4.02 12.83
N ASN A 47 10.22 -2.75 12.48
CA ASN A 47 10.18 -1.64 13.43
C ASN A 47 8.75 -1.06 13.61
N VAL A 48 7.77 -1.57 12.86
CA VAL A 48 6.37 -1.12 12.91
C VAL A 48 5.52 -2.20 13.57
N GLY A 49 5.02 -1.90 14.76
CA GLY A 49 3.98 -2.68 15.43
C GLY A 49 2.67 -2.75 14.63
N LEU A 50 1.98 -3.88 14.76
CA LEU A 50 0.75 -4.18 14.01
C LEU A 50 -0.39 -3.20 14.28
N TRP A 51 -0.47 -2.68 15.50
CA TRP A 51 -1.55 -1.78 15.94
C TRP A 51 -1.26 -0.29 15.68
N TYR A 52 -0.10 0.05 15.13
CA TYR A 52 0.22 1.44 14.83
C TYR A 52 -0.48 1.92 13.56
N ILE A 53 -0.87 3.20 13.57
CA ILE A 53 -1.36 3.91 12.39
C ILE A 53 -0.15 4.26 11.52
N ASN A 54 0.33 3.27 10.78
CA ASN A 54 1.47 3.39 9.89
C ASN A 54 1.11 2.85 8.49
N PRO A 55 1.37 3.61 7.40
CA PRO A 55 1.10 3.18 6.03
C PRO A 55 1.75 1.85 5.64
N LEU A 56 2.88 1.47 6.23
CA LEU A 56 3.53 0.20 5.95
C LEU A 56 2.67 -0.99 6.35
N ASN A 57 1.75 -0.85 7.31
CA ASN A 57 0.84 -1.95 7.68
C ASN A 57 -0.12 -2.34 6.54
N LEU A 58 -0.24 -1.55 5.46
CA LEU A 58 -0.95 -1.95 4.23
C LEU A 58 -0.40 -3.26 3.63
N PHE A 59 0.89 -3.54 3.81
CA PHE A 59 1.55 -4.77 3.33
C PHE A 59 1.17 -6.03 4.13
N ARG A 60 0.42 -5.89 5.22
CA ARG A 60 0.03 -6.97 6.13
C ARG A 60 -1.48 -7.28 6.13
N ILE A 61 -2.25 -6.60 5.28
CA ILE A 61 -3.69 -6.81 5.17
C ILE A 61 -3.93 -8.03 4.27
N ASN A 62 -4.46 -9.11 4.84
CA ASN A 62 -4.82 -10.36 4.17
C ASN A 62 -6.34 -10.53 4.08
#